data_AF-A0A6A3LBM1-F1
#
_entry.id   AF-A0A6A3LBM1-F1
#
_cell.length_a   1.000
_cell.length_b   1.000
_cell.length_c   1.000
_cell.angle_alpha   90.00
_cell.angle_beta   90.00
_cell.angle_gamma   90.00
#
_symmetry.space_group_name_H-M   'P 1'
#
loop_
_entity.id
_entity.type
_entity.pdbx_description
1 polymer ?
#
loop_
_entity_poly.entity_id
_entity_poly.type
_entity_poly.pdbx_seq_one_letter_code
_entity_poly.pdbx_strand_id
1 'polypeptide(L)'
;MAITPSDVHIRQGVGGKYLEVFSNKVLPFKLQDATEAAWDHFKGTDKHMGNGSLYTKAKKDLDEPYTIIEEFTKEVYSNSSRADVKMKQVVRRFVEPDRDIVIWVASVAPTEIRHKMLKGLTYHLRGYALTKRSTASTPVQELSQLQFCYLISLDQDIDGRYDDSDNMRALTNFLIVNTAQNMRVHQSGIENRLIDQALRSQRGQH
;
A
#
# COMPACT_ATOMS: atom_id res chain seq x y z
N MET A 1 7.41 9.80 -7.55
CA MET A 1 6.85 10.64 -6.47
C MET A 1 7.74 10.54 -5.25
N ALA A 2 8.36 11.63 -4.79
CA ALA A 2 9.03 11.66 -3.49
C ALA A 2 7.97 11.84 -2.39
N ILE A 3 8.11 11.14 -1.26
CA ILE A 3 7.23 11.38 -0.11
C ILE A 3 7.86 12.53 0.65
N THR A 4 7.08 13.59 0.83
CA THR A 4 7.48 14.79 1.53
C THR A 4 7.05 14.71 2.99
N PRO A 5 7.65 15.50 3.89
CA PRO A 5 7.18 15.57 5.28
C PRO A 5 5.70 15.90 5.41
N SER A 6 5.11 16.68 4.48
CA SER A 6 3.67 16.99 4.45
C SER A 6 2.77 15.80 4.08
N ASP A 7 3.33 14.75 3.51
CA ASP A 7 2.59 13.53 3.18
C ASP A 7 2.50 12.57 4.38
N VAL A 8 3.19 12.88 5.48
CA VAL A 8 3.34 12.02 6.66
C VAL A 8 2.82 12.73 7.90
N HIS A 9 1.85 12.14 8.59
CA HIS A 9 1.28 12.68 9.82
C HIS A 9 1.33 11.64 10.93
N ILE A 10 1.66 12.06 12.15
CA ILE A 10 1.43 11.25 13.35
C ILE A 10 0.15 11.76 14.00
N ARG A 11 -0.84 10.89 14.15
CA ARG A 11 -2.16 11.24 14.68
C ARG A 11 -2.50 10.38 15.89
N GLN A 12 -3.30 10.93 16.80
CA GLN A 12 -3.92 10.19 17.91
C GLN A 12 -5.35 9.81 17.52
N GLY A 13 -5.71 8.54 17.64
CA GLY A 13 -7.07 8.05 17.42
C GLY A 13 -7.58 7.22 18.58
N VAL A 14 -8.80 6.68 18.42
CA VAL A 14 -9.48 5.84 19.44
C VAL A 14 -8.65 4.59 19.80
N GLY A 15 -7.84 4.08 18.86
CA GLY A 15 -6.97 2.92 19.06
C GLY A 15 -5.54 3.22 19.50
N GLY A 16 -5.21 4.48 19.80
CA GLY A 16 -3.83 4.91 20.10
C GLY A 16 -3.22 5.79 19.01
N LYS A 17 -1.90 5.97 19.08
CA LYS A 17 -1.13 6.71 18.06
C LYS A 17 -1.01 5.87 16.79
N TYR A 18 -1.12 6.53 15.64
CA TYR A 18 -0.85 5.92 14.35
C TYR A 18 -0.10 6.89 13.43
N LEU A 19 0.68 6.31 12.54
CA LEU A 19 1.32 7.00 11.43
C LEU A 19 0.38 6.97 10.22
N GLU A 20 0.13 8.12 9.62
CA GLU A 20 -0.61 8.29 8.39
C GLU A 20 0.35 8.70 7.26
N VAL A 21 0.27 8.02 6.12
CA VAL A 21 1.00 8.39 4.90
C VAL A 21 0.02 8.50 3.75
N PHE A 22 0.04 9.63 3.03
CA PHE A 22 -0.93 9.94 1.98
C PHE A 22 -0.26 10.21 0.63
N SER A 23 -0.95 9.87 -0.46
CA SER A 23 -0.58 10.26 -1.81
C SER A 23 -1.82 10.57 -2.64
N ASN A 24 -1.64 11.48 -3.59
CA ASN A 24 -2.66 11.88 -4.54
C ASN A 24 -2.05 12.12 -5.92
N LYS A 25 -2.63 11.51 -6.95
CA LYS A 25 -2.21 11.73 -8.34
C LYS A 25 -3.39 11.75 -9.30
N VAL A 26 -3.37 12.72 -10.21
CA VAL A 26 -4.28 12.76 -11.38
C VAL A 26 -3.70 11.86 -12.48
N LEU A 27 -4.57 11.06 -13.09
CA LEU A 27 -4.25 10.11 -14.14
C LEU A 27 -4.97 10.52 -15.44
N PRO A 28 -4.28 10.59 -16.59
CA PRO A 28 -4.86 10.95 -17.87
C PRO A 28 -5.60 9.75 -18.52
N PHE A 29 -6.42 9.07 -17.73
CA PHE A 29 -7.15 7.87 -18.13
C PHE A 29 -8.59 7.96 -17.62
N LYS A 30 -9.50 7.31 -18.36
CA LYS A 30 -10.91 7.21 -17.98
C LYS A 30 -11.05 6.54 -16.62
N LEU A 31 -12.12 6.88 -15.89
CA LEU A 31 -12.36 6.32 -14.56
C LEU A 31 -12.40 4.79 -14.62
N GLN A 32 -13.15 4.22 -15.57
CA GLN A 32 -13.29 2.77 -15.73
C GLN A 32 -11.94 2.06 -15.84
N ASP A 33 -11.07 2.51 -16.75
CA ASP A 33 -9.75 1.91 -16.96
C ASP A 33 -8.90 1.99 -15.68
N ALA A 34 -8.90 3.15 -15.02
CA ALA A 34 -8.17 3.37 -13.78
C ALA A 34 -8.66 2.48 -12.63
N THR A 35 -9.97 2.27 -12.50
CA THR A 35 -10.55 1.40 -11.46
C THR A 35 -10.17 -0.07 -11.68
N GLU A 36 -10.23 -0.56 -12.93
CA GLU A 36 -9.84 -1.93 -13.24
C GLU A 36 -8.33 -2.15 -13.10
N ALA A 37 -7.51 -1.20 -13.55
CA ALA A 37 -6.06 -1.28 -13.38
C ALA A 37 -5.66 -1.30 -11.90
N ALA A 38 -6.34 -0.51 -11.05
CA ALA A 38 -6.14 -0.54 -9.61
C ALA A 38 -6.49 -1.91 -9.02
N TRP A 39 -7.65 -2.46 -9.36
CA TRP A 39 -8.06 -3.77 -8.87
C TRP A 39 -7.13 -4.90 -9.34
N ASP A 40 -6.77 -4.90 -10.62
CA ASP A 40 -5.84 -5.86 -11.21
C ASP A 40 -4.47 -5.83 -10.52
N HIS A 41 -3.97 -4.63 -10.21
CA HIS A 41 -2.74 -4.47 -9.44
C HIS A 41 -2.84 -5.17 -8.08
N PHE A 42 -3.93 -4.97 -7.36
CA PHE A 42 -4.15 -5.61 -6.06
C PHE A 42 -4.48 -7.10 -6.14
N LYS A 43 -4.97 -7.63 -7.27
CA LYS A 43 -5.06 -9.09 -7.50
C LYS A 43 -3.69 -9.73 -7.76
N GLY A 44 -2.78 -8.99 -8.39
CA GLY A 44 -1.48 -9.48 -8.83
C GLY A 44 -0.50 -9.78 -7.69
N THR A 45 0.55 -10.54 -8.03
CA THR A 45 1.69 -10.81 -7.14
C THR A 45 2.74 -9.71 -7.19
N ASP A 46 2.81 -8.97 -8.30
CA ASP A 46 3.85 -7.96 -8.55
C ASP A 46 3.83 -6.83 -7.52
N LYS A 47 2.66 -6.56 -6.94
CA LYS A 47 2.47 -5.60 -5.85
C LYS A 47 3.37 -5.87 -4.63
N HIS A 48 3.84 -7.11 -4.44
CA HIS A 48 4.71 -7.48 -3.31
C HIS A 48 6.21 -7.35 -3.62
N MET A 49 6.58 -7.31 -4.90
CA MET A 49 7.96 -7.47 -5.37
C MET A 49 8.77 -6.17 -5.37
N GLY A 50 8.12 -5.01 -5.20
CA GLY A 50 8.78 -3.72 -5.38
C GLY A 50 9.62 -3.21 -4.19
N ASN A 51 9.59 -3.86 -3.03
CA ASN A 51 10.42 -3.49 -1.88
C ASN A 51 11.06 -4.70 -1.16
N GLY A 52 11.59 -5.64 -1.94
CA GLY A 52 12.26 -6.85 -1.45
C GLY A 52 11.71 -8.13 -2.08
N SER A 53 12.31 -9.26 -1.74
CA SER A 53 11.96 -10.57 -2.29
C SER A 53 10.78 -11.22 -1.56
N LEU A 54 9.83 -11.74 -2.32
CA LEU A 54 8.75 -12.60 -1.82
C LEU A 54 9.27 -14.04 -1.71
N TYR A 55 9.24 -14.62 -0.52
CA TYR A 55 9.74 -15.98 -0.28
C TYR A 55 8.63 -17.02 -0.36
N THR A 56 7.53 -16.76 0.33
CA THR A 56 6.39 -17.67 0.41
C THR A 56 5.11 -16.87 0.27
N LYS A 57 4.12 -17.44 -0.39
CA LYS A 57 2.78 -16.87 -0.51
C LYS A 57 1.75 -17.99 -0.52
N ALA A 58 0.80 -17.89 0.40
CA ALA A 58 -0.42 -18.68 0.43
C ALA A 58 -1.60 -17.74 0.20
N LYS A 59 -2.46 -18.05 -0.77
CA LYS A 59 -3.72 -17.36 -0.98
C LYS A 59 -4.83 -18.29 -0.52
N LYS A 60 -5.74 -17.78 0.30
CA LYS A 60 -6.97 -18.50 0.62
C LYS A 60 -7.99 -18.14 -0.45
N ASP A 61 -8.49 -19.15 -1.15
CA ASP A 61 -9.61 -18.94 -2.05
C ASP A 61 -10.87 -18.79 -1.23
N LEU A 62 -11.61 -17.73 -1.48
CA LEU A 62 -12.93 -17.50 -0.93
C LEU A 62 -13.87 -17.36 -2.11
N ASP A 63 -15.03 -17.98 -2.04
CA ASP A 63 -16.13 -17.72 -2.98
C ASP A 63 -16.82 -16.38 -2.65
N GLU A 64 -16.01 -15.36 -2.37
CA GLU A 64 -16.45 -14.01 -2.04
C GLU A 64 -15.85 -13.05 -3.09
N PRO A 65 -16.69 -12.43 -3.93
CA PRO A 65 -16.20 -11.54 -4.98
C PRO A 65 -15.43 -10.37 -4.38
N TYR A 66 -14.48 -9.86 -5.15
CA TYR A 66 -13.70 -8.67 -4.79
C TYR A 66 -12.92 -8.77 -3.48
N THR A 67 -12.72 -9.98 -2.94
CA THR A 67 -12.00 -10.21 -1.68
C THR A 67 -10.78 -11.09 -1.91
N ILE A 68 -9.66 -10.73 -1.30
CA ILE A 68 -8.41 -11.47 -1.34
C ILE A 68 -7.96 -11.67 0.10
N ILE A 69 -7.70 -12.92 0.49
CA ILE A 69 -7.01 -13.22 1.74
C ILE A 69 -5.71 -13.92 1.40
N GLU A 70 -4.61 -13.38 1.92
CA GLU A 70 -3.29 -13.94 1.68
C GLU A 70 -2.38 -13.81 2.89
N GLU A 71 -1.50 -14.79 3.00
CA GLU A 71 -0.42 -14.85 3.96
C GLU A 71 0.87 -15.02 3.17
N PHE A 72 1.86 -14.16 3.43
CA PHE A 72 3.12 -14.22 2.72
C PHE A 72 4.28 -13.81 3.61
N THR A 73 5.46 -14.34 3.29
CA THR A 73 6.72 -13.91 3.90
C THR A 73 7.52 -13.17 2.85
N LYS A 74 7.97 -11.96 3.18
CA LYS A 74 8.84 -11.19 2.30
C LYS A 74 9.92 -10.47 3.09
N GLU A 75 10.98 -10.19 2.37
CA GLU A 75 12.02 -9.27 2.75
C GLU A 75 11.50 -7.83 2.61
N VAL A 76 11.80 -6.96 3.57
CA VAL A 76 11.55 -5.53 3.50
C VAL A 76 12.85 -4.76 3.70
N TYR A 77 13.04 -3.73 2.89
CA TYR A 77 14.20 -2.85 2.96
C TYR A 77 13.80 -1.43 3.37
N SER A 78 14.66 -0.79 4.15
CA SER A 78 14.64 0.65 4.39
C SER A 78 16.07 1.13 4.64
N ASN A 79 16.63 1.88 3.68
CA ASN A 79 18.01 2.36 3.71
C ASN A 79 19.01 1.21 3.98
N SER A 80 19.71 1.24 5.12
CA SER A 80 20.68 0.22 5.53
C SER A 80 20.06 -0.94 6.34
N SER A 81 18.74 -0.93 6.56
CA SER A 81 18.04 -1.95 7.35
C SER A 81 17.27 -2.92 6.47
N ARG A 82 17.39 -4.20 6.80
CA ARG A 82 16.65 -5.30 6.18
C ARG A 82 15.95 -6.12 7.26
N ALA A 83 14.73 -6.57 6.96
CA ALA A 83 14.02 -7.51 7.82
C ALA A 83 13.17 -8.47 7.00
N ASP A 84 13.04 -9.69 7.50
CA ASP A 84 12.09 -10.65 6.96
C ASP A 84 10.83 -10.59 7.80
N VAL A 85 9.70 -10.41 7.12
CA VAL A 85 8.40 -10.23 7.75
C VAL A 85 7.39 -11.19 7.17
N LYS A 86 6.57 -11.73 8.06
CA LYS A 86 5.37 -12.47 7.76
C LYS A 86 4.17 -11.54 7.84
N MET A 87 3.43 -11.46 6.75
CA MET A 87 2.23 -10.65 6.64
C MET A 87 1.01 -11.53 6.45
N LYS A 88 -0.06 -11.21 7.16
CA LYS A 88 -1.40 -11.72 6.90
C LYS A 88 -2.26 -10.54 6.50
N GLN A 89 -2.92 -10.59 5.34
CA GLN A 89 -3.77 -9.49 4.91
C GLN A 89 -5.08 -9.92 4.26
N VAL A 90 -6.04 -9.02 4.36
CA VAL A 90 -7.30 -9.04 3.65
C VAL A 90 -7.34 -7.79 2.77
N VAL A 91 -7.66 -7.97 1.49
CA VAL A 91 -7.89 -6.87 0.54
C VAL A 91 -9.32 -7.00 0.02
N ARG A 92 -10.06 -5.90 -0.05
CA ARG A 92 -11.42 -5.87 -0.59
C ARG A 92 -11.65 -4.65 -1.48
N ARG A 93 -12.28 -4.85 -2.64
CA ARG A 93 -12.74 -3.78 -3.53
C ARG A 93 -14.22 -3.47 -3.27
N PHE A 94 -14.54 -2.18 -3.25
CA PHE A 94 -15.88 -1.63 -3.18
C PHE A 94 -16.09 -0.78 -4.43
N VAL A 95 -17.15 -1.09 -5.17
CA VAL A 95 -17.51 -0.40 -6.42
C VAL A 95 -18.69 0.51 -6.15
N GLU A 96 -18.51 1.80 -6.37
CA GLU A 96 -19.56 2.81 -6.24
C GLU A 96 -19.74 3.55 -7.59
N PRO A 97 -20.87 4.25 -7.82
CA PRO A 97 -21.17 4.82 -9.13
C PRO A 97 -20.12 5.81 -9.68
N ASP A 98 -19.44 6.55 -8.81
CA ASP A 98 -18.49 7.61 -9.17
C ASP A 98 -17.05 7.37 -8.68
N ARG A 99 -16.82 6.24 -7.99
CA ARG A 99 -15.53 5.89 -7.41
C ARG A 99 -15.40 4.40 -7.08
N ASP A 100 -14.16 3.95 -7.02
CA ASP A 100 -13.79 2.65 -6.49
C ASP A 100 -12.85 2.79 -5.31
N ILE A 101 -13.02 1.91 -4.33
CA ILE A 101 -12.18 1.86 -3.15
C ILE A 101 -11.63 0.45 -2.98
N VAL A 102 -10.32 0.29 -3.02
CA VAL A 102 -9.65 -0.95 -2.62
C VAL A 102 -9.07 -0.75 -1.23
N ILE A 103 -9.62 -1.45 -0.24
CA ILE A 103 -9.17 -1.40 1.16
C ILE A 103 -8.31 -2.63 1.45
N TRP A 104 -7.22 -2.47 2.19
CA TRP A 104 -6.48 -3.58 2.76
C TRP A 104 -6.24 -3.39 4.26
N VAL A 105 -6.26 -4.51 4.98
CA VAL A 105 -5.90 -4.59 6.39
C VAL A 105 -4.91 -5.73 6.54
N ALA A 106 -3.76 -5.45 7.14
CA ALA A 106 -2.67 -6.37 7.31
C ALA A 106 -2.14 -6.37 8.76
N SER A 107 -1.75 -7.54 9.22
CA SER A 107 -0.91 -7.73 10.40
C SER A 107 0.48 -8.13 9.92
N VAL A 108 1.51 -7.48 10.45
CA VAL A 108 2.89 -7.73 10.07
C VAL A 108 3.70 -8.12 11.30
N ALA A 109 4.37 -9.27 11.23
CA ALA A 109 5.23 -9.79 12.28
C ALA A 109 6.61 -10.19 11.72
N PRO A 110 7.71 -9.89 12.40
CA PRO A 110 9.07 -10.25 11.98
C PRO A 110 9.28 -11.77 12.07
N THR A 111 10.02 -12.35 11.12
CA THR A 111 10.38 -13.79 11.09
C THR A 111 11.86 -14.05 11.38
N GLU A 112 12.77 -13.21 10.88
CA GLU A 112 14.20 -13.32 11.16
C GLU A 112 14.75 -11.95 11.57
N ILE A 113 15.50 -11.91 12.67
CA ILE A 113 15.87 -10.68 13.36
C ILE A 113 17.39 -10.53 13.29
N ARG A 114 17.88 -9.88 12.23
CA ARG A 114 19.26 -9.35 12.21
C ARG A 114 19.36 -8.00 12.91
N HIS A 115 18.26 -7.23 12.95
CA HIS A 115 18.19 -5.93 13.62
C HIS A 115 17.36 -5.99 14.90
N LYS A 116 17.97 -5.61 16.03
CA LYS A 116 17.32 -5.55 17.36
C LYS A 116 16.03 -4.70 17.35
N MET A 117 15.97 -3.66 16.50
CA MET A 117 14.86 -2.70 16.43
C MET A 117 13.50 -3.32 16.08
N LEU A 118 13.44 -4.44 15.37
CA LEU A 118 12.18 -5.08 14.99
C LEU A 118 11.86 -6.33 15.83
N LYS A 119 12.67 -6.65 16.84
CA LYS A 119 12.49 -7.86 17.64
C LYS A 119 11.17 -7.81 18.43
N GLY A 120 10.27 -8.74 18.14
CA GLY A 120 8.98 -8.85 18.84
C GLY A 120 7.99 -7.73 18.51
N LEU A 121 8.24 -6.96 17.45
CA LEU A 121 7.36 -5.88 17.00
C LEU A 121 6.30 -6.42 16.05
N THR A 122 5.05 -6.50 16.49
CA THR A 122 3.91 -6.66 15.59
C THR A 122 3.32 -5.28 15.32
N TYR A 123 2.99 -5.02 14.06
CA TYR A 123 2.28 -3.79 13.69
C TYR A 123 1.14 -4.09 12.73
N HIS A 124 0.16 -3.21 12.76
CA HIS A 124 -1.01 -3.29 11.91
C HIS A 124 -0.95 -2.18 10.86
N LEU A 125 -1.19 -2.58 9.62
CA LEU A 125 -1.26 -1.69 8.48
C LEU A 125 -2.67 -1.73 7.93
N ARG A 126 -3.32 -0.57 7.86
CA ARG A 126 -4.58 -0.39 7.15
C ARG A 126 -4.33 0.58 6.01
N GLY A 127 -4.99 0.41 4.90
CA GLY A 127 -4.92 1.42 3.87
C GLY A 127 -6.00 1.26 2.83
N TYR A 128 -6.12 2.28 1.99
CA TYR A 128 -7.00 2.25 0.86
C TYR A 128 -6.39 2.92 -0.36
N ALA A 129 -6.80 2.45 -1.54
CA ALA A 129 -6.64 3.11 -2.82
C ALA A 129 -8.02 3.57 -3.27
N LEU A 130 -8.21 4.88 -3.39
CA LEU A 130 -9.42 5.50 -3.89
C LEU A 130 -9.17 5.97 -5.32
N THR A 131 -9.94 5.45 -6.25
CA THR A 131 -9.94 5.89 -7.65
C THR A 131 -11.27 6.58 -7.93
N LYS A 132 -11.25 7.84 -8.33
CA LYS A 132 -12.44 8.64 -8.61
C LYS A 132 -12.23 9.55 -9.81
N ARG A 133 -13.29 10.17 -10.31
CA ARG A 133 -13.15 11.24 -11.32
C ARG A 133 -12.41 12.43 -10.72
N SER A 134 -11.43 12.96 -11.45
CA SER A 134 -10.68 14.15 -11.05
C SER A 134 -11.54 15.39 -11.19
N THR A 135 -11.40 16.35 -10.28
CA THR A 135 -12.02 17.68 -10.41
C THR A 135 -11.45 18.48 -11.58
N ALA A 136 -10.28 18.10 -12.10
CA ALA A 136 -9.69 18.68 -13.30
C ALA A 136 -10.24 18.06 -14.60
N SER A 137 -11.11 17.05 -14.51
CA SER A 137 -11.70 16.40 -15.69
C SER A 137 -12.58 17.37 -16.48
N THR A 138 -12.54 17.28 -17.80
CA THR A 138 -13.40 18.06 -18.70
C THR A 138 -14.29 17.13 -19.55
N PRO A 139 -15.33 17.65 -20.23
CA PRO A 139 -16.13 16.82 -21.15
C PRO A 139 -15.33 16.24 -22.33
N VAL A 140 -14.25 16.90 -22.73
CA VAL A 140 -13.39 16.49 -23.87
C VAL A 140 -12.31 15.50 -23.42
N GLN A 141 -11.81 15.65 -22.19
CA GLN A 141 -10.77 14.82 -21.63
C GLN A 141 -11.17 14.36 -20.23
N GLU A 142 -11.54 13.08 -20.13
CA GLU A 142 -11.78 12.44 -18.85
C GLU A 142 -10.46 12.21 -18.11
N LEU A 143 -10.39 12.70 -16.88
CA LEU A 143 -9.26 12.49 -15.98
C LEU A 143 -9.74 11.77 -14.73
N SER A 144 -9.00 10.76 -14.30
CA SER A 144 -9.19 10.09 -13.02
C SER A 144 -8.19 10.58 -11.99
N GLN A 145 -8.45 10.27 -10.73
CA GLN A 145 -7.62 10.62 -9.60
C GLN A 145 -7.44 9.39 -8.73
N LEU A 146 -6.19 9.02 -8.49
CA LEU A 146 -5.78 7.90 -7.64
C LEU A 146 -5.20 8.46 -6.35
N GLN A 147 -5.80 8.06 -5.22
CA GLN A 147 -5.37 8.47 -3.89
C GLN A 147 -5.02 7.23 -3.08
N PHE A 148 -3.92 7.31 -2.33
CA PHE A 148 -3.53 6.27 -1.38
C PHE A 148 -3.51 6.86 0.02
N CYS A 149 -3.95 6.07 0.99
CA CYS A 149 -3.77 6.37 2.40
C CYS A 149 -3.35 5.10 3.14
N TYR A 150 -2.30 5.21 3.94
CA TYR A 150 -1.81 4.17 4.82
C TYR A 150 -1.90 4.65 6.26
N LEU A 151 -2.42 3.80 7.13
CA LEU A 151 -2.48 3.98 8.57
C LEU A 151 -1.71 2.84 9.21
N ILE A 152 -0.69 3.18 10.00
CA ILE A 152 0.16 2.20 10.68
C ILE A 152 0.01 2.41 12.18
N SER A 153 -0.44 1.39 12.88
CA SER A 153 -0.52 1.36 14.34
C SER A 153 0.38 0.27 14.90
N LEU A 154 1.07 0.60 15.98
CA LEU A 154 1.85 -0.35 16.76
C LEU A 154 0.96 -0.98 17.84
N ASP A 155 1.27 -2.21 18.25
CA ASP A 155 0.62 -2.83 19.40
C ASP A 155 0.90 -2.04 20.69
N GLN A 156 -0.13 -1.89 21.53
CA GLN A 156 -0.10 -1.04 22.74
C GLN A 156 0.97 -1.48 23.76
N ASP A 157 1.37 -2.76 23.74
CA ASP A 157 2.42 -3.31 24.62
C ASP A 157 3.85 -2.82 24.27
N ILE A 158 4.02 -2.07 23.18
CA ILE A 158 5.31 -1.51 22.76
C ILE A 158 5.64 -0.23 23.52
N ASP A 159 4.64 0.53 23.95
CA ASP A 159 4.83 1.79 24.70
C ASP A 159 5.58 1.58 26.03
N GLY A 160 5.59 0.35 26.59
CA GLY A 160 6.37 -0.01 27.78
C GLY A 160 7.70 -0.74 27.51
N ARG A 161 8.00 -1.14 26.27
CA ARG A 161 9.23 -1.89 25.90
C ARG A 161 10.30 -1.04 25.23
N TYR A 162 9.92 0.09 24.64
CA TYR A 162 10.80 1.00 23.94
C TYR A 162 10.88 2.35 24.68
N ASP A 163 11.42 2.32 25.90
CA ASP A 163 11.73 3.52 26.71
C ASP A 163 12.89 4.36 26.12
N ASP A 164 13.55 3.83 25.09
CA ASP A 164 14.63 4.52 24.36
C ASP A 164 14.08 5.28 23.15
N SER A 165 14.09 6.61 23.26
CA SER A 165 13.59 7.53 22.23
C SER A 165 14.30 7.39 20.87
N ASP A 166 15.54 6.92 20.84
CA ASP A 166 16.29 6.73 19.60
C ASP A 166 15.82 5.50 18.82
N ASN A 167 15.47 4.41 19.52
CA ASN A 167 14.91 3.22 18.89
C ASN A 167 13.51 3.49 18.30
N MET A 168 12.67 4.28 19.00
CA MET A 168 11.36 4.67 18.50
C MET A 168 11.44 5.57 17.27
N ARG A 169 12.40 6.51 17.24
CA ARG A 169 12.66 7.35 16.08
C ARG A 169 13.11 6.52 14.88
N ALA A 170 14.07 5.62 15.08
CA ALA A 170 14.57 4.73 14.03
C ALA A 170 13.47 3.82 13.47
N LEU A 171 12.61 3.27 14.34
CA LEU A 171 11.47 2.46 13.95
C LEU A 171 10.46 3.26 13.14
N THR A 172 10.10 4.45 13.61
CA THR A 172 9.16 5.33 12.91
C THR A 172 9.68 5.69 11.52
N ASN A 173 10.96 6.04 11.42
CA ASN A 173 11.61 6.30 10.12
C ASN A 173 11.59 5.08 9.20
N PHE A 174 11.87 3.88 9.73
CA PHE A 174 11.78 2.64 8.97
C PHE A 174 10.37 2.42 8.38
N LEU A 175 9.33 2.61 9.21
CA LEU A 175 7.94 2.44 8.79
C LEU A 175 7.52 3.48 7.75
N ILE A 176 7.93 4.75 7.92
CA ILE A 176 7.69 5.82 6.94
C ILE A 176 8.31 5.46 5.60
N VAL A 177 9.61 5.10 5.58
CA VAL A 177 10.35 4.83 4.34
C VAL A 177 9.79 3.60 3.62
N ASN A 178 9.57 2.49 4.33
CA ASN A 178 9.00 1.28 3.75
C ASN A 178 7.60 1.52 3.17
N THR A 179 6.76 2.29 3.88
CA THR A 179 5.39 2.61 3.42
C THR A 179 5.41 3.52 2.21
N ALA A 180 6.27 4.54 2.22
CA ALA A 180 6.52 5.42 1.08
C ALA A 180 6.93 4.63 -0.17
N GLN A 181 7.84 3.65 -0.01
CA GLN A 181 8.27 2.78 -1.10
C GLN A 181 7.13 1.91 -1.62
N ASN A 182 6.39 1.23 -0.73
CA ASN A 182 5.25 0.41 -1.13
C ASN A 182 4.22 1.26 -1.91
N MET A 183 3.87 2.45 -1.42
CA MET A 183 2.92 3.33 -2.10
C MET A 183 3.39 3.74 -3.51
N ARG A 184 4.68 3.99 -3.70
CA ARG A 184 5.26 4.21 -5.05
C ARG A 184 5.11 2.99 -5.94
N VAL A 185 5.38 1.80 -5.42
CA VAL A 185 5.24 0.54 -6.16
C VAL A 185 3.78 0.35 -6.60
N HIS A 186 2.82 0.62 -5.72
CA HIS A 186 1.41 0.56 -6.09
C HIS A 186 1.04 1.58 -7.16
N GLN A 187 1.47 2.83 -7.00
CA GLN A 187 1.18 3.89 -7.94
C GLN A 187 1.78 3.60 -9.32
N SER A 188 3.08 3.28 -9.39
CA SER A 188 3.77 2.95 -10.64
C SER A 188 3.25 1.66 -11.29
N GLY A 189 2.90 0.64 -10.50
CA GLY A 189 2.33 -0.59 -11.03
C GLY A 189 0.98 -0.36 -11.73
N ILE A 190 0.13 0.48 -11.15
CA ILE A 190 -1.16 0.86 -11.75
C ILE A 190 -0.94 1.72 -13.01
N GLU A 191 -0.07 2.72 -12.94
CA GLU A 191 0.24 3.58 -14.09
C GLU A 191 0.82 2.79 -15.28
N ASN A 192 1.79 1.92 -15.03
CA ASN A 192 2.39 1.10 -16.07
C ASN A 192 1.35 0.20 -16.75
N ARG A 193 0.43 -0.39 -15.96
CA ARG A 193 -0.67 -1.20 -16.49
C ARG A 193 -1.59 -0.40 -17.40
N LEU A 194 -1.95 0.84 -17.01
CA LEU A 194 -2.77 1.72 -17.83
C LEU A 194 -2.08 2.09 -19.15
N ILE A 195 -0.77 2.40 -19.07
CA ILE A 195 0.04 2.70 -20.26
C ILE A 195 0.10 1.48 -21.19
N ASP A 196 0.36 0.28 -20.65
CA ASP A 196 0.43 -0.95 -21.42
C ASP A 196 -0.90 -1.28 -22.11
N GLN A 197 -2.03 -1.08 -21.41
CA GLN A 197 -3.37 -1.25 -21.98
C GLN A 197 -3.66 -0.27 -23.10
N ALA A 198 -3.27 1.00 -22.93
CA ALA A 198 -3.41 2.03 -23.96
C ALA A 198 -2.56 1.71 -25.20
N LEU A 199 -1.31 1.28 -25.01
CA LEU A 199 -0.40 0.90 -26.09
C LEU A 199 -0.91 -0.32 -26.88
N ARG A 200 -1.47 -1.32 -26.19
CA ARG A 200 -2.08 -2.50 -26.85
C ARG A 200 -3.32 -2.11 -27.66
N SER A 201 -4.15 -1.22 -27.13
CA SER A 201 -5.35 -0.74 -27.82
C SER A 201 -5.01 0.03 -29.10
N GLN A 202 -3.93 0.82 -29.09
CA GLN A 202 -3.44 1.49 -30.29
C GLN A 202 -2.87 0.52 -31.34
N ARG A 203 -2.15 -0.51 -30.92
CA ARG A 203 -1.57 -1.52 -31.83
C ARG A 203 -2.60 -2.44 -32.46
N GLY A 204 -3.72 -2.70 -31.79
CA GLY A 204 -4.82 -3.50 -32.35
C GLY A 204 -5.75 -2.74 -33.31
N GLN A 205 -5.51 -1.43 -33.50
CA GLN A 205 -6.26 -0.57 -34.42
C GLN A 205 -5.50 -0.31 -35.74
N HIS A 206 -4.29 -0.87 -35.89
CA HIS A 206 -3.48 -0.87 -37.11
C HIS A 206 -3.31 -2.30 -37.63
#